data_AF-A0A7S1Q1C3-F1
#
_entry.id   AF-A0A7S1Q1C3-F1
#
_cell.length_a   1.000
_cell.length_b   1.000
_cell.length_c   1.000
_cell.angle_alpha   90.00
_cell.angle_beta   90.00
_cell.angle_gamma   90.00
#
_symmetry.space_group_name_H-M   'P 1'
#
loop_
_entity.id
_entity.type
_entity.pdbx_description
1 polymer ?
#
loop_
_entity_poly.entity_id
_entity_poly.type
_entity_poly.pdbx_seq_one_letter_code
_entity_poly.pdbx_strand_id
1 'polypeptide(L)'
;LRDYSAFLLAVVSGGADPTTGARVLSPLSAARMLQDLTATLGPEVPFSACPYGNPRLGLSCLGEVQRRGLEPTKWFDGVRGVRLWGGAASTAFKFDPNGGRPILVVLVTQVLPQDDGATISALLAGVRALVGP
;
A
#
# COMPACT_ATOMS: atom_id res chain seq x y z
N LEU A 1 -1.44 -16.25 -0.37
CA LEU A 1 -2.09 -15.21 -1.18
C LEU A 1 -3.50 -14.89 -0.70
N ARG A 2 -4.44 -15.87 -0.69
CA ARG A 2 -5.84 -15.67 -0.27
C ARG A 2 -6.00 -14.91 1.05
N ASP A 3 -5.36 -15.36 2.12
CA ASP A 3 -5.54 -14.75 3.46
C ASP A 3 -4.98 -13.33 3.52
N TYR A 4 -3.83 -13.10 2.87
CA TYR A 4 -3.20 -11.79 2.80
C TYR A 4 -4.06 -10.79 2.00
N SER A 5 -4.61 -11.25 0.86
CA SER A 5 -5.56 -10.46 0.08
C SER A 5 -6.84 -10.19 0.86
N ALA A 6 -7.38 -11.17 1.61
CA ALA A 6 -8.58 -10.99 2.43
C ALA A 6 -8.36 -9.94 3.54
N PHE A 7 -7.20 -9.96 4.21
CA PHE A 7 -6.82 -8.94 5.18
C PHE A 7 -6.79 -7.54 4.54
N LEU A 8 -6.06 -7.37 3.43
CA LEU A 8 -5.94 -6.08 2.75
C LEU A 8 -7.29 -5.58 2.23
N LEU A 9 -8.10 -6.47 1.64
CA LEU A 9 -9.45 -6.19 1.19
C LEU A 9 -10.35 -5.72 2.34
N ALA A 10 -10.31 -6.40 3.48
CA ALA A 10 -11.09 -5.99 4.64
C ALA A 10 -10.73 -4.57 5.10
N VAL A 11 -9.44 -4.20 5.11
CA VAL A 11 -9.01 -2.84 5.47
C VAL A 11 -9.51 -1.81 4.45
N VAL A 12 -9.30 -2.04 3.15
CA VAL A 12 -9.71 -1.06 2.11
C VAL A 12 -11.23 -0.95 1.94
N SER A 13 -11.97 -1.98 2.35
CA SER A 13 -13.44 -2.01 2.38
C SER A 13 -14.04 -1.54 3.71
N GLY A 14 -13.32 -0.75 4.51
CA GLY A 14 -13.86 -0.14 5.72
C GLY A 14 -14.05 -1.13 6.89
N GLY A 15 -13.23 -2.18 6.93
CA GLY A 15 -13.15 -3.14 8.01
C GLY A 15 -14.06 -4.36 7.88
N ALA A 16 -14.78 -4.51 6.77
CA ALA A 16 -15.62 -5.67 6.47
C ALA A 16 -14.99 -6.52 5.36
N ASP A 17 -15.06 -7.84 5.51
CA ASP A 17 -14.76 -8.77 4.43
C ASP A 17 -15.77 -8.54 3.29
N PRO A 18 -15.34 -8.16 2.08
CA PRO A 18 -16.26 -7.85 0.99
C PRO A 18 -17.00 -9.08 0.44
N THR A 19 -16.55 -10.29 0.74
CA THR A 19 -17.18 -11.53 0.26
C THR A 19 -18.25 -12.06 1.20
N THR A 20 -18.07 -11.90 2.51
CA THR A 20 -18.97 -12.41 3.54
C THR A 20 -19.77 -11.32 4.25
N GLY A 21 -19.35 -10.06 4.16
CA GLY A 21 -19.89 -8.94 4.94
C GLY A 21 -19.49 -8.94 6.42
N ALA A 22 -18.73 -9.95 6.87
CA ALA A 22 -18.30 -10.07 8.25
C ALA A 22 -17.36 -8.91 8.63
N ARG A 23 -17.60 -8.31 9.80
CA ARG A 23 -16.80 -7.17 10.28
C ARG A 23 -15.61 -7.65 11.09
N VAL A 24 -14.41 -7.34 10.62
CA VAL A 24 -13.13 -7.62 11.29
C VAL A 24 -12.63 -6.38 12.04
N LEU A 25 -12.89 -5.19 11.49
CA LEU A 25 -12.49 -3.91 12.07
C LEU A 25 -13.68 -2.92 12.07
N SER A 26 -13.69 -2.00 13.03
CA SER A 26 -14.58 -0.85 12.94
C SER A 26 -14.24 0.01 11.72
N PRO A 27 -15.21 0.73 11.11
CA PRO A 27 -14.92 1.64 10.00
C PRO A 27 -13.85 2.68 10.36
N LEU A 28 -13.86 3.18 11.60
CA LEU A 28 -12.88 4.15 12.08
C LEU A 28 -11.47 3.54 12.20
N SER A 29 -11.37 2.30 12.67
CA SER A 29 -10.09 1.56 12.73
C SER A 29 -9.53 1.33 11.32
N ALA A 30 -10.37 0.91 10.37
CA ALA A 30 -9.94 0.70 8.99
C ALA A 30 -9.49 2.00 8.32
N ALA A 31 -10.25 3.10 8.52
CA ALA A 31 -9.86 4.42 8.03
C ALA A 31 -8.53 4.89 8.65
N ARG A 32 -8.32 4.63 9.95
CA ARG A 32 -7.07 4.94 10.64
C ARG A 32 -5.89 4.15 10.09
N MET A 33 -6.08 2.87 9.75
CA MET A 33 -5.02 2.04 9.14
C MET A 33 -4.57 2.56 7.78
N LEU A 34 -5.46 3.20 7.03
CA LEU A 34 -5.15 3.81 5.74
C LEU A 34 -4.56 5.22 5.86
N GLN A 35 -4.71 5.89 7.00
CA GLN A 35 -4.28 7.28 7.17
C GLN A 35 -2.75 7.43 7.11
N ASP A 36 -2.27 8.57 6.63
CA ASP A 36 -0.87 8.97 6.82
C ASP A 36 -0.68 9.43 8.27
N LEU A 37 0.09 8.66 9.03
CA LEU A 37 0.30 8.76 10.47
C LEU A 37 1.66 9.36 10.83
N THR A 38 2.49 9.75 9.87
CA THR A 38 3.85 10.21 10.16
C THR A 38 3.89 11.35 11.17
N ALA A 39 2.96 12.30 11.11
CA ALA A 39 2.92 13.41 12.07
C ALA A 39 2.59 12.96 13.51
N THR A 40 1.98 11.77 13.67
CA THR A 40 1.66 11.18 14.98
C THR A 40 2.75 10.24 15.49
N LEU A 41 3.62 9.79 14.60
CA LEU A 41 4.77 8.98 14.93
C LEU A 41 5.91 9.93 15.30
N GLY A 42 6.23 9.99 16.60
CA GLY A 42 7.30 10.84 17.12
C GLY A 42 8.67 10.55 16.50
N PRO A 43 9.71 11.32 16.84
CA PRO A 43 11.04 11.26 16.22
C PRO A 43 11.83 9.95 16.47
N GLU A 44 11.30 8.99 17.23
CA GLU A 44 12.00 7.77 17.69
C GLU A 44 11.71 6.51 16.85
N VAL A 45 11.30 6.65 15.60
CA VAL A 45 11.11 5.49 14.73
C VAL A 45 12.48 5.00 14.23
N PRO A 46 12.76 3.68 14.18
CA PRO A 46 14.02 3.16 13.70
C PRO A 46 14.38 3.72 12.32
N PHE A 47 15.63 4.14 12.12
CA PHE A 47 16.12 4.68 10.84
C PHE A 47 15.85 3.74 9.65
N SER A 48 15.74 2.44 9.90
CA SER A 48 15.39 1.42 8.89
C SER A 48 13.94 1.48 8.40
N ALA A 49 13.04 2.13 9.14
CA ALA A 49 11.68 2.46 8.71
C ALA A 49 11.70 3.95 8.31
N CYS A 50 12.17 4.23 7.08
CA CYS A 50 12.53 5.56 6.63
C CYS A 50 11.45 6.24 5.76
N PRO A 51 10.43 6.89 6.35
CA PRO A 51 9.80 8.04 5.72
C PRO A 51 10.45 9.37 6.15
N TYR A 52 11.22 9.40 7.25
CA TYR A 52 11.70 10.67 7.83
C TYR A 52 12.79 11.37 7.02
N GLY A 53 13.58 10.62 6.24
CA GLY A 53 14.57 11.21 5.33
C GLY A 53 13.97 11.77 4.04
N ASN A 54 12.73 11.42 3.71
CA ASN A 54 12.06 11.86 2.49
C ASN A 54 10.69 12.45 2.81
N PRO A 55 10.52 13.79 2.81
CA PRO A 55 9.23 14.42 3.16
C PRO A 55 8.09 14.05 2.20
N ARG A 56 8.42 13.47 1.03
CA ARG A 56 7.49 12.98 0.02
C ARG A 56 7.03 11.54 0.29
N LEU A 57 7.47 10.92 1.38
CA LEU A 57 6.97 9.66 1.92
C LEU A 57 6.32 9.89 3.30
N GLY A 58 5.19 9.22 3.51
CA GLY A 58 4.51 9.08 4.78
C GLY A 58 4.49 7.62 5.24
N LEU A 59 3.85 7.36 6.37
CA LEU A 59 3.69 6.01 6.92
C LEU A 59 2.27 5.82 7.43
N SER A 60 1.64 4.71 7.08
CA SER A 60 0.36 4.26 7.63
C SER A 60 0.55 2.97 8.43
N CYS A 61 -0.53 2.40 8.97
CA CYS A 61 -0.44 1.07 9.58
C CYS A 61 -0.23 -0.06 8.56
N LEU A 62 -0.35 0.23 7.26
CA LEU A 62 -0.13 -0.75 6.20
C LEU A 62 1.28 -0.69 5.60
N GLY A 63 1.98 0.43 5.71
CA GLY A 63 3.29 0.64 5.11
C GLY A 63 3.54 2.08 4.67
N GLU A 64 4.40 2.30 3.66
CA GLU A 64 4.68 3.63 3.16
C GLU A 64 3.49 4.24 2.42
N VAL A 65 3.35 5.57 2.52
CA VAL A 65 2.35 6.36 1.81
C VAL A 65 3.07 7.34 0.89
N GLN A 66 2.80 7.29 -0.41
CA GLN A 66 3.36 8.24 -1.37
C GLN A 66 2.66 9.60 -1.23
N ARG A 67 3.42 10.66 -0.94
CA ARG A 67 2.90 12.04 -0.87
C ARG A 67 3.10 12.76 -2.19
N ARG A 68 2.54 13.97 -2.29
CA ARG A 68 2.65 14.81 -3.49
C ARG A 68 4.11 15.05 -3.83
N GLY A 69 4.45 14.85 -5.11
CA GLY A 69 5.76 15.15 -5.66
C GLY A 69 6.79 14.06 -5.48
N LEU A 70 6.47 12.88 -4.92
CA LEU A 70 7.43 11.77 -4.89
C LEU A 70 7.85 11.41 -6.33
N GLU A 71 9.16 11.30 -6.58
CA GLU A 71 9.65 10.88 -7.89
C GLU A 71 9.44 9.38 -8.08
N PRO A 72 9.01 8.91 -9.27
CA PRO A 72 8.89 7.49 -9.54
C PRO A 72 10.23 6.76 -9.42
N THR A 73 10.20 5.58 -8.82
CA THR A 73 11.33 4.64 -8.72
C THR A 73 10.84 3.24 -9.04
N LYS A 74 11.69 2.22 -8.85
CA LYS A 74 11.23 0.82 -8.94
C LYS A 74 10.08 0.53 -7.97
N TRP A 75 10.08 1.11 -6.77
CA TRP A 75 9.07 0.85 -5.73
C TRP A 75 7.96 1.90 -5.68
N PHE A 76 8.24 3.13 -6.09
CA PHE A 76 7.31 4.25 -5.97
C PHE A 76 6.78 4.69 -7.32
N ASP A 77 5.48 4.96 -7.40
CA ASP A 77 4.79 5.30 -8.65
C ASP A 77 4.69 6.82 -8.86
N GLY A 78 5.07 7.61 -7.86
CA GLY A 78 4.89 9.07 -7.82
C GLY A 78 3.43 9.51 -7.68
N VAL A 79 2.51 8.59 -7.37
CA VAL A 79 1.08 8.89 -7.27
C VAL A 79 0.69 9.13 -5.82
N ARG A 80 0.18 10.34 -5.55
CA ARG A 80 -0.26 10.74 -4.21
C ARG A 80 -1.31 9.78 -3.68
N GLY A 81 -1.07 9.26 -2.49
CA GLY A 81 -1.97 8.37 -1.80
C GLY A 81 -1.80 6.89 -2.17
N VAL A 82 -0.86 6.50 -3.02
CA VAL A 82 -0.54 5.07 -3.10
C VAL A 82 0.07 4.64 -1.76
N ARG A 83 -0.44 3.54 -1.20
CA ARG A 83 0.18 2.83 -0.07
C ARG A 83 0.85 1.57 -0.55
N LEU A 84 1.99 1.24 0.01
CA LEU A 84 2.70 0.01 -0.33
C LEU A 84 3.49 -0.51 0.86
N TRP A 85 3.88 -1.77 0.76
CA TRP A 85 4.95 -2.36 1.56
C TRP A 85 5.51 -3.58 0.81
N GLY A 86 6.75 -3.95 1.15
CA GLY A 86 7.44 -5.11 0.62
C GLY A 86 7.91 -6.05 1.72
N GLY A 87 7.99 -7.34 1.41
CA GLY A 87 8.58 -8.37 2.25
C GLY A 87 9.76 -9.00 1.52
N ALA A 88 10.82 -9.32 2.26
CA ALA A 88 12.10 -9.82 1.76
C ALA A 88 12.05 -11.18 1.04
N ALA A 89 10.87 -11.73 0.73
CA ALA A 89 10.66 -12.96 -0.03
C ALA A 89 9.91 -12.70 -1.35
N SER A 90 10.13 -11.53 -1.95
CA SER A 90 9.44 -11.07 -3.18
C SER A 90 7.92 -11.07 -3.04
N THR A 91 7.47 -10.51 -1.92
CA THR A 91 6.06 -10.27 -1.64
C THR A 91 5.85 -8.77 -1.54
N ALA A 92 4.85 -8.23 -2.21
CA ALA A 92 4.54 -6.82 -2.12
C ALA A 92 3.05 -6.58 -2.30
N PHE A 93 2.57 -5.44 -1.81
CA PHE A 93 1.25 -4.93 -2.19
C PHE A 93 1.35 -3.46 -2.58
N LYS A 94 0.41 -3.02 -3.42
CA LYS A 94 0.11 -1.60 -3.62
C LYS A 94 -1.38 -1.38 -3.56
N PHE A 95 -1.78 -0.36 -2.82
CA PHE A 95 -3.14 0.16 -2.78
C PHE A 95 -3.15 1.57 -3.34
N ASP A 96 -3.86 1.76 -4.45
CA ASP A 96 -4.07 3.05 -5.07
C ASP A 96 -5.53 3.50 -4.87
N PRO A 97 -5.78 4.67 -4.25
CA PRO A 97 -7.15 5.20 -4.12
C PRO A 97 -7.82 5.53 -5.46
N ASN A 98 -7.04 5.77 -6.53
CA ASN A 98 -7.46 5.92 -7.92
C ASN A 98 -8.83 6.60 -8.09
N GLY A 99 -8.93 7.87 -7.68
CA GLY A 99 -10.12 8.70 -7.95
C GLY A 99 -11.44 8.22 -7.30
N GLY A 100 -11.41 7.28 -6.36
CA GLY A 100 -12.61 6.65 -5.79
C GLY A 100 -12.93 5.26 -6.35
N ARG A 101 -12.12 4.76 -7.28
CA ARG A 101 -12.15 3.40 -7.81
C ARG A 101 -10.87 2.65 -7.39
N PRO A 102 -10.77 2.25 -6.12
CA PRO A 102 -9.52 1.77 -5.56
C PRO A 102 -8.98 0.54 -6.29
N ILE A 103 -7.66 0.52 -6.48
CA ILE A 103 -6.93 -0.62 -7.03
C ILE A 103 -6.08 -1.23 -5.92
N LEU A 104 -6.23 -2.53 -5.70
CA LEU A 104 -5.37 -3.30 -4.83
C LEU A 104 -4.64 -4.35 -5.67
N VAL A 105 -3.32 -4.26 -5.73
CA VAL A 105 -2.46 -5.30 -6.33
C VAL A 105 -1.63 -5.98 -5.26
N VAL A 106 -1.52 -7.30 -5.35
CA VAL A 106 -0.71 -8.13 -4.44
C VAL A 106 0.18 -9.02 -5.30
N LEU A 107 1.46 -9.03 -4.99
CA LEU A 107 2.49 -9.83 -5.65
C LEU A 107 3.05 -10.83 -4.65
N VAL A 108 3.12 -12.11 -5.03
CA VAL A 108 3.82 -13.17 -4.29
C VAL A 108 4.47 -14.07 -5.34
N THR A 109 5.77 -13.88 -5.58
CA THR A 109 6.49 -14.67 -6.60
C THR A 109 7.49 -15.66 -6.01
N GLN A 110 8.08 -15.36 -4.84
CA GLN A 110 9.14 -16.18 -4.23
C GLN A 110 10.32 -16.48 -5.18
N VAL A 111 10.65 -15.55 -6.08
CA VAL A 111 11.72 -15.71 -7.09
C VAL A 111 12.97 -14.92 -6.69
N LEU A 112 14.15 -15.47 -7.01
CA LEU A 112 15.44 -14.77 -6.94
C LEU A 112 16.03 -14.61 -8.36
N PRO A 113 16.67 -13.47 -8.70
CA PRO A 113 16.85 -12.28 -7.85
C PRO A 113 15.54 -11.52 -7.62
N GLN A 114 15.50 -10.73 -6.54
CA GLN A 114 14.33 -9.93 -6.20
C GLN A 114 14.19 -8.75 -7.16
N ASP A 115 13.07 -8.67 -7.87
CA ASP A 115 12.67 -7.49 -8.67
C ASP A 115 11.18 -7.16 -8.44
N ASP A 116 10.72 -7.42 -7.22
CA ASP A 116 9.33 -7.23 -6.79
C ASP A 116 8.87 -5.79 -6.87
N GLY A 117 9.75 -4.82 -6.59
CA GLY A 117 9.47 -3.39 -6.79
C GLY A 117 9.05 -3.07 -8.23
N ALA A 118 9.92 -3.33 -9.21
CA ALA A 118 9.61 -3.00 -10.61
C ALA A 118 8.40 -3.81 -11.13
N THR A 119 8.32 -5.09 -10.76
CA THR A 119 7.22 -5.97 -11.13
C THR A 119 5.87 -5.47 -10.63
N ILE A 120 5.76 -5.10 -9.35
CA ILE A 120 4.49 -4.65 -8.79
C ILE A 120 4.08 -3.26 -9.31
N SER A 121 5.03 -2.38 -9.57
CA SER A 121 4.78 -1.09 -10.24
C SER A 121 4.23 -1.29 -11.65
N ALA A 122 4.80 -2.22 -12.42
CA ALA A 122 4.30 -2.57 -13.75
C ALA A 122 2.88 -3.17 -13.69
N LEU A 123 2.61 -4.05 -12.71
CA LEU A 123 1.27 -4.60 -12.50
C LEU A 123 0.24 -3.50 -12.18
N LEU A 124 0.57 -2.57 -11.28
CA LEU A 124 -0.33 -1.46 -10.95
C LEU A 124 -0.59 -0.57 -12.17
N ALA A 125 0.43 -0.24 -12.96
CA ALA A 125 0.29 0.53 -14.18
C ALA A 125 -0.63 -0.18 -15.20
N GLY A 126 -0.46 -1.50 -15.39
CA GLY A 126 -1.32 -2.31 -16.25
C GLY A 126 -2.78 -2.29 -15.79
N VAL A 127 -3.04 -2.44 -14.49
CA VAL A 127 -4.42 -2.40 -13.96
C VAL A 127 -5.03 -1.01 -14.13
N ARG A 128 -4.30 0.08 -13.84
CA ARG A 128 -4.76 1.46 -14.07
C ARG A 128 -5.19 1.68 -15.52
N ALA A 129 -4.40 1.16 -16.48
CA ALA A 129 -4.72 1.27 -17.89
C ALA A 129 -6.03 0.54 -18.27
N LEU A 130 -6.37 -0.54 -17.56
CA LEU A 130 -7.60 -1.31 -17.79
C LEU A 130 -8.84 -0.66 -17.14
N VAL A 131 -8.69 -0.11 -15.94
CA VAL A 131 -9.85 0.41 -15.18
C VAL A 131 -10.09 1.91 -15.38
N GLY A 132 -9.10 2.65 -15.89
CA GLY A 132 -9.15 4.11 -16.01
C GLY A 132 -8.99 4.83 -14.66
N PRO A 133 -8.87 6.17 -14.68
CA PRO A 133 -8.94 6.98 -13.47
C PRO A 133 -10.31 6.89 -12.78
#